data_AF-A0A1G8E8X6-F1
#
_entry.id   AF-A0A1G8E8X6-F1
#
_cell.length_a   1.000
_cell.length_b   1.000
_cell.length_c   1.000
_cell.angle_alpha   90.00
_cell.angle_beta   90.00
_cell.angle_gamma   90.00
#
_symmetry.space_group_name_H-M   'P 1'
#
loop_
_entity.id
_entity.type
_entity.pdbx_description
1 polymer ?
#
loop_
_entity_poly.entity_id
_entity_poly.type
_entity_poly.pdbx_seq_one_letter_code
_entity_poly.pdbx_strand_id
1 'polypeptide(L)'
;MYEEEDKWRIAYELFYTGRQQLSSGEKVRDYWVMGISGERKFGHLSLFVNFENLLDTRQSRWEPMYTSSVQRPDFREIYTPLDGFIFNGGFRVTL
;
A
#
# COMPACT_ATOMS: atom_id res chain seq x y z
N MET A 1 12.20 -11.38 4.30
CA MET A 1 11.47 -12.45 3.57
C MET A 1 11.87 -13.79 4.16
N TYR A 2 10.90 -14.68 4.35
CA TYR A 2 11.09 -16.07 4.74
C TYR A 2 10.67 -16.97 3.57
N GLU A 3 11.45 -18.00 3.29
CA GLU A 3 11.19 -18.93 2.20
C GLU A 3 11.58 -20.35 2.64
N GLU A 4 10.63 -21.27 2.50
CA GLU A 4 10.85 -22.71 2.53
C GLU A 4 10.57 -23.23 1.12
N GLU A 5 11.63 -23.76 0.48
CA GLU A 5 11.58 -24.19 -0.91
C GLU A 5 10.41 -25.16 -1.16
N ASP A 6 9.71 -24.92 -2.26
CA ASP A 6 8.50 -25.64 -2.68
C ASP A 6 7.36 -25.74 -1.66
N LYS A 7 7.37 -24.88 -0.64
CA LYS A 7 6.39 -24.92 0.44
C LYS A 7 5.81 -23.56 0.77
N TRP A 8 6.60 -22.62 1.29
CA TRP A 8 6.10 -21.36 1.82
C TRP A 8 6.99 -20.21 1.38
N ARG A 9 6.38 -19.08 1.03
CA ARG A 9 7.08 -17.80 0.86
C ARG A 9 6.29 -16.75 1.60
N ILE A 10 6.92 -16.04 2.52
CA ILE A 10 6.28 -14.99 3.33
C ILE A 10 7.17 -13.77 3.29
N ALA A 11 6.63 -12.62 2.89
CA ALA A 11 7.34 -11.35 2.94
C ALA A 11 6.57 -10.37 3.82
N TYR A 12 7.32 -9.60 4.61
CA TYR A 12 6.83 -8.47 5.36
C TYR A 12 7.61 -7.25 4.93
N GLU A 13 6.89 -6.16 4.66
CA GLU A 13 7.43 -4.92 4.12
C GLU A 13 7.05 -3.75 5.04
N LEU A 14 8.01 -2.85 5.25
CA LEU A 14 7.83 -1.69 6.11
C LEU A 14 8.59 -0.50 5.49
N PHE A 15 7.85 0.55 5.20
CA PHE A 15 8.39 1.79 4.63
C PHE A 15 8.07 2.95 5.55
N TYR A 16 9.08 3.77 5.84
CA TYR A 16 8.90 5.07 6.49
C TYR A 16 9.17 6.18 5.48
N THR A 17 8.22 7.10 5.37
CA THR A 17 8.41 8.34 4.63
C THR A 17 8.47 9.49 5.63
N GLY A 18 9.61 10.18 5.65
CA GLY A 18 9.81 11.36 6.49
C GLY A 18 8.94 12.54 6.04
N ARG A 19 8.94 13.61 6.84
CA ARG A 19 8.21 14.84 6.51
C ARG A 19 8.69 15.41 5.18
N GLN A 20 7.75 15.83 4.35
CA GLN A 20 8.01 16.43 3.04
C GLN A 20 7.60 17.90 3.06
N GLN A 21 8.24 18.73 2.23
CA GLN A 21 7.81 20.10 2.00
C GLN A 21 7.16 20.15 0.61
N LEU A 22 5.89 20.59 0.57
CA LEU A 22 5.11 20.72 -0.67
C LEU A 22 5.56 21.95 -1.47
N SER A 23 5.09 22.05 -2.72
CA SER A 23 5.30 23.22 -3.59
C SER A 23 4.74 24.52 -2.99
N SER A 24 3.73 24.43 -2.12
CA SER A 24 3.18 25.56 -1.35
C SER A 24 4.10 26.06 -0.23
N GLY A 25 5.18 25.32 0.07
CA GLY A 25 6.05 25.54 1.23
C GLY A 25 5.57 24.87 2.52
N GLU A 26 4.36 24.30 2.53
CA GLU A 26 3.79 23.56 3.67
C GLU A 26 4.61 22.30 3.99
N LYS A 27 4.85 22.03 5.28
CA LYS A 27 5.46 20.79 5.73
C LYS A 27 4.39 19.80 6.16
N VAL A 28 4.31 18.69 5.45
CA VAL A 28 3.34 17.62 5.69
C VAL A 28 3.90 16.54 6.61
N ARG A 29 2.98 15.77 7.20
CA ARG A 29 3.32 14.73 8.17
C ARG A 29 4.13 13.59 7.55
N ASP A 30 4.93 12.96 8.40
CA ASP A 30 5.57 11.67 8.12
C ASP A 30 4.55 10.53 8.26
N TYR A 31 4.89 9.37 7.70
CA TYR A 31 4.01 8.21 7.74
C TYR A 31 4.73 6.88 7.52
N TRP A 32 4.05 5.81 7.88
CA TRP A 32 4.46 4.44 7.62
C TRP A 32 3.50 3.77 6.64
N VAL A 33 4.03 2.88 5.80
CA VAL A 33 3.27 1.93 5.00
C VAL A 33 3.79 0.54 5.29
N MET A 34 2.88 -0.39 5.57
CA MET A 34 3.19 -1.77 5.92
C MET A 34 2.50 -2.72 4.96
N GLY A 35 3.20 -3.76 4.55
CA GLY A 35 2.68 -4.82 3.69
C GLY A 35 3.05 -6.20 4.23
N ILE A 36 2.21 -7.19 3.94
CA ILE A 36 2.54 -8.60 4.16
C ILE A 36 2.00 -9.44 3.01
N SER A 37 2.83 -10.32 2.48
CA SER A 37 2.48 -11.24 1.40
C SER A 37 2.84 -12.67 1.77
N GLY A 38 2.07 -13.61 1.24
CA GLY A 38 2.24 -15.03 1.51
C GLY A 38 1.87 -15.87 0.31
N GLU A 39 2.67 -16.89 0.02
CA GLU A 39 2.41 -17.92 -0.98
C GLU A 39 2.63 -19.31 -0.36
N ARG A 40 1.68 -20.22 -0.60
CA ARG A 40 1.74 -21.64 -0.25
C ARG A 40 1.68 -22.48 -1.51
N LYS A 41 2.67 -23.34 -1.71
CA LYS A 41 2.73 -24.29 -2.83
C LYS A 41 2.21 -25.68 -2.43
N PHE A 42 1.51 -26.32 -3.37
CA PHE A 42 0.92 -27.65 -3.32
C PHE A 42 1.24 -28.37 -4.66
N GLY A 43 2.50 -28.75 -4.86
CA GLY A 43 2.95 -29.31 -6.13
C GLY A 43 2.75 -28.30 -7.27
N HIS A 44 1.91 -28.65 -8.25
CA HIS A 44 1.60 -27.79 -9.41
C HIS A 44 0.65 -26.62 -9.11
N LEU A 45 0.03 -26.57 -7.93
CA LEU A 45 -0.87 -25.48 -7.54
C LEU A 45 -0.17 -24.62 -6.48
N SER A 46 -0.24 -23.29 -6.59
CA SER A 46 0.09 -22.38 -5.49
C SER A 46 -1.07 -21.44 -5.19
N LEU A 47 -1.24 -21.10 -3.92
CA LEU A 47 -2.19 -20.09 -3.43
C LEU A 47 -1.38 -18.91 -2.90
N PHE A 48 -1.76 -17.70 -3.24
CA PHE A 48 -1.09 -16.49 -2.76
C PHE A 48 -2.10 -15.45 -2.27
N VAL A 49 -1.66 -14.66 -1.30
CA VAL A 49 -2.36 -13.50 -0.76
C VAL A 49 -1.38 -12.35 -0.58
N ASN A 50 -1.85 -11.13 -0.80
CA ASN A 50 -1.11 -9.91 -0.57
C ASN A 50 -1.99 -8.91 0.20
N PHE A 51 -1.40 -8.30 1.21
CA PHE A 51 -1.98 -7.23 1.99
C PHE A 51 -1.06 -6.02 1.88
N GLU A 52 -1.59 -4.93 1.36
CA GLU A 52 -0.87 -3.67 1.17
C GLU A 52 -1.50 -2.60 2.06
N ASN A 53 -0.66 -1.68 2.53
CA ASN A 53 -1.06 -0.55 3.35
C ASN A 53 -1.90 -0.97 4.59
N LEU A 54 -1.36 -1.88 5.41
CA LEU A 54 -2.02 -2.42 6.62
C LEU A 54 -2.49 -1.34 7.61
N LEU A 55 -1.84 -0.18 7.64
CA LEU A 55 -2.19 0.94 8.51
C LEU A 55 -3.31 1.83 7.94
N ASP A 56 -3.78 1.53 6.74
CA ASP A 56 -4.72 2.35 5.98
C ASP A 56 -4.26 3.82 5.86
N THR A 57 -2.95 3.99 5.65
CA THR A 57 -2.29 5.29 5.47
C THR A 57 -2.72 5.88 4.14
N ARG A 58 -3.55 6.92 4.16
CA ARG A 58 -4.00 7.61 2.95
C ARG A 58 -4.28 9.09 3.18
N GLN A 59 -4.01 9.92 2.18
CA GLN A 59 -4.15 11.38 2.28
C GLN A 59 -5.54 11.83 2.71
N SER A 60 -6.57 11.17 2.15
CA SER A 60 -7.99 11.47 2.41
C SER A 60 -8.43 11.28 3.86
N ARG A 61 -7.64 10.60 4.70
CA ARG A 61 -7.89 10.48 6.14
C ARG A 61 -7.38 11.68 6.94
N TRP A 62 -6.51 12.50 6.36
CA TRP A 62 -5.88 13.62 7.07
C TRP A 62 -6.35 14.97 6.54
N GLU A 63 -6.72 15.03 5.27
CA GLU A 63 -7.20 16.26 4.64
C GLU A 63 -8.11 15.98 3.43
N PRO A 64 -8.92 16.96 3.00
CA PRO A 64 -9.65 16.87 1.74
C PRO A 64 -8.72 16.81 0.52
N MET A 65 -9.08 15.99 -0.48
CA MET A 65 -8.28 15.83 -1.70
C MET A 65 -8.34 17.03 -2.65
N TYR A 66 -9.35 17.89 -2.50
CA TYR A 66 -9.52 19.10 -3.27
C TYR A 66 -10.12 20.18 -2.37
N THR A 67 -9.91 21.43 -2.77
CA THR A 67 -10.60 22.60 -2.22
C THR A 67 -11.54 23.18 -3.27
N SER A 68 -12.32 24.21 -2.92
CA SER A 68 -13.35 24.79 -3.79
C SER A 68 -14.53 23.83 -4.04
N SER A 69 -15.16 23.89 -5.22
CA SER A 69 -16.37 23.13 -5.57
C SER A 69 -16.05 21.86 -6.37
N VAL A 70 -16.94 20.87 -6.33
CA VAL A 70 -16.81 19.65 -7.17
C VAL A 70 -16.84 19.99 -8.66
N GLN A 71 -17.51 21.07 -9.07
CA GLN A 71 -17.60 21.51 -10.47
C GLN A 71 -16.30 22.17 -10.96
N ARG A 72 -15.49 22.70 -10.04
CA ARG A 72 -14.19 23.35 -10.30
C ARG A 72 -13.26 23.08 -9.12
N PRO A 73 -12.72 21.86 -9.01
CA PRO A 73 -11.89 21.46 -7.88
C PRO A 73 -10.46 21.98 -8.05
N ASP A 74 -9.90 22.53 -6.97
CA ASP A 74 -8.48 22.81 -6.86
C ASP A 74 -7.84 21.63 -6.10
N PHE A 75 -7.21 20.70 -6.83
CA PHE A 75 -6.66 19.47 -6.25
C PHE A 75 -5.42 19.77 -5.40
N ARG A 76 -5.32 19.10 -4.25
CA ARG A 76 -4.13 19.16 -3.41
C ARG A 76 -2.99 18.33 -4.01
N GLU A 77 -1.76 18.76 -3.74
CA GLU A 77 -0.56 18.00 -4.07
C GLU A 77 -0.58 16.65 -3.34
N ILE A 78 -0.20 15.57 -4.04
CA ILE A 78 -0.24 14.22 -3.52
C ILE A 78 1.13 13.90 -2.91
N TYR A 79 1.15 13.57 -1.62
CA TYR A 79 2.39 13.26 -0.90
C TYR A 79 2.32 11.95 -0.11
N THR A 80 1.17 11.29 -0.11
CA THR A 80 0.92 9.99 0.55
C THR A 80 0.08 9.10 -0.37
N PRO A 81 -0.06 7.79 -0.07
CA PRO A 81 -0.96 6.93 -0.83
C PRO A 81 -2.37 7.53 -0.90
N LEU A 82 -3.01 7.35 -2.06
CA LEU A 82 -4.42 7.70 -2.25
C LEU A 82 -5.32 6.54 -1.84
N ASP A 83 -4.90 5.34 -2.21
CA ASP A 83 -5.59 4.11 -1.86
C ASP A 83 -5.33 3.73 -0.40
N GLY A 84 -6.35 3.11 0.19
CA GLY A 84 -6.29 2.60 1.54
C GLY A 84 -5.63 1.23 1.64
N PHE A 85 -6.03 0.48 2.65
CA PHE A 85 -5.75 -0.95 2.76
C PHE A 85 -6.26 -1.70 1.53
N ILE A 86 -5.40 -2.50 0.91
CA ILE A 86 -5.73 -3.36 -0.23
C ILE A 86 -5.43 -4.81 0.16
N PHE A 87 -6.38 -5.69 -0.15
CA PHE A 87 -6.22 -7.12 -0.09
C PHE A 87 -6.45 -7.73 -1.45
N ASN A 88 -5.50 -8.55 -1.92
CA ASN A 88 -5.66 -9.35 -3.12
C ASN A 88 -5.10 -10.76 -2.91
N GLY A 89 -5.47 -11.67 -3.79
CA GLY A 89 -5.01 -13.04 -3.75
C GLY A 89 -5.50 -13.83 -4.94
N GLY A 90 -4.97 -15.03 -5.08
CA GLY A 90 -5.31 -15.90 -6.19
C GLY A 90 -4.60 -17.24 -6.10
N PHE A 91 -4.67 -17.97 -7.20
CA PHE A 91 -3.96 -19.22 -7.36
C PHE A 91 -3.17 -19.23 -8.66
N ARG A 92 -2.12 -20.05 -8.70
CA ARG A 92 -1.29 -20.27 -9.89
C ARG A 92 -1.20 -21.77 -10.14
N VAL A 93 -1.35 -22.17 -11.39
CA VAL A 93 -1.12 -23.55 -11.83
C VAL A 93 0.11 -23.56 -12.72
N THR A 94 1.09 -24.39 -12.36
CA THR A 94 2.30 -24.63 -13.16
C THR A 94 2.14 -25.98 -13.85
N LEU A 95 2.07 -25.97 -15.19
CA LEU A 95 1.94 -27.17 -16.04
C LEU A 95 3.32 -27.71 -16.45
#